data_AF-L1KWV4-F1
#
_entry.id   AF-L1KWV4-F1
#
_cell.length_a   1.000
_cell.length_b   1.000
_cell.length_c   1.000
_cell.angle_alpha   90.00
_cell.angle_beta   90.00
_cell.angle_gamma   90.00
#
_symmetry.space_group_name_H-M   'P 1'
#
loop_
_entity.id
_entity.type
_entity.pdbx_description
1 polymer ?
#
loop_
_entity_poly.entity_id
_entity_poly.type
_entity_poly.pdbx_seq_one_letter_code
_entity_poly.pdbx_strand_id
1 'polypeptide(L)'
;MDAQGLIDDWESIREGYFPGDGDEALLACVEELQRARDAEPRDADAVAFFTLGLVWMYGHVMFGAEPAAADRAGAALSAVASDPALEHSVCVHETHPCDGDLDELLESFPVLLSLLAGGSEYEWADAAPESHWRCPHNIAGFARSAATAIGHRSSGAAI
;
A
#
# COMPACT_ATOMS: atom_id res chain seq x y z
N MET A 1 18.38 1.30 1.49
CA MET A 1 17.66 2.26 0.64
C MET A 1 16.85 3.16 1.56
N ASP A 2 16.81 4.46 1.30
CA ASP A 2 15.95 5.38 2.07
C ASP A 2 14.53 5.37 1.50
N ALA A 3 13.60 6.08 2.16
CA ALA A 3 12.21 6.11 1.76
C ALA A 3 12.00 6.75 0.38
N GLN A 4 12.80 7.76 0.02
CA GLN A 4 12.69 8.41 -1.29
C GLN A 4 13.10 7.45 -2.41
N GLY A 5 14.19 6.71 -2.25
CA GLY A 5 14.58 5.70 -3.23
C GLY A 5 13.52 4.61 -3.43
N LEU A 6 12.82 4.21 -2.35
CA LEU A 6 11.69 3.28 -2.45
C LEU A 6 10.52 3.87 -3.26
N ILE A 7 10.17 5.13 -3.00
CA ILE A 7 9.09 5.83 -3.69
C ILE A 7 9.40 5.94 -5.20
N ASP A 8 10.62 6.34 -5.55
CA ASP A 8 11.07 6.48 -6.94
C ASP A 8 11.05 5.13 -7.68
N ASP A 9 11.45 4.04 -7.01
CA ASP A 9 11.40 2.69 -7.55
C ASP A 9 9.95 2.23 -7.78
N TRP A 10 9.05 2.45 -6.81
CA TRP A 10 7.64 2.09 -6.92
C TRP A 10 6.91 2.88 -8.02
N GLU A 11 7.21 4.17 -8.17
CA GLU A 11 6.73 4.99 -9.28
C GLU A 11 7.20 4.41 -10.61
N SER A 12 8.48 4.10 -10.72
CA SER A 12 9.06 3.51 -11.94
C SER A 12 8.41 2.17 -12.29
N ILE A 13 8.06 1.35 -11.29
CA ILE A 13 7.33 0.08 -11.48
C ILE A 13 5.92 0.35 -11.99
N ARG A 14 5.19 1.29 -11.37
CA ARG A 14 3.84 1.67 -11.78
C ARG A 14 3.81 2.17 -13.23
N GLU A 15 4.76 3.00 -13.61
CA GLU A 15 4.86 3.57 -14.96
C GLU A 15 5.43 2.57 -15.99
N GLY A 16 5.96 1.42 -15.54
CA GLY A 16 6.52 0.38 -16.41
C GLY A 16 7.91 0.69 -16.97
N TYR A 17 8.64 1.63 -16.36
CA TYR A 17 10.00 2.01 -16.75
C TYR A 17 11.07 1.54 -15.76
N PHE A 18 10.71 0.75 -14.75
CA PHE A 18 11.64 0.24 -13.76
C PHE A 18 12.76 -0.58 -14.43
N PRO A 19 14.05 -0.19 -14.24
CA PRO A 19 15.17 -0.88 -14.88
C PRO A 19 15.53 -2.20 -14.20
N GLY A 20 15.02 -2.45 -12.99
CA GLY A 20 15.26 -3.66 -12.20
C GLY A 20 14.15 -4.71 -12.34
N ASP A 21 14.18 -5.70 -11.46
CA ASP A 21 13.12 -6.70 -11.36
C ASP A 21 11.97 -6.19 -10.48
N GLY A 22 10.84 -5.86 -11.12
CA GLY A 22 9.65 -5.36 -10.42
C GLY A 22 9.06 -6.36 -9.43
N ASP A 23 9.21 -7.67 -9.66
CA ASP A 23 8.73 -8.71 -8.75
C ASP A 23 9.63 -8.81 -7.51
N GLU A 24 10.94 -8.64 -7.68
CA GLU A 24 11.89 -8.58 -6.56
C GLU A 24 11.56 -7.38 -5.65
N ALA A 25 11.37 -6.19 -6.23
CA ALA A 25 11.00 -4.99 -5.48
C ALA A 25 9.64 -5.11 -4.78
N LEU A 26 8.65 -5.70 -5.46
CA LEU A 26 7.33 -6.01 -4.89
C LEU A 26 7.46 -6.95 -3.68
N LEU A 27 8.22 -8.03 -3.80
CA LEU A 27 8.43 -9.00 -2.73
C LEU A 27 9.21 -8.41 -1.56
N ALA A 28 10.19 -7.56 -1.82
CA ALA A 28 10.88 -6.81 -0.77
C ALA A 28 9.89 -5.93 0.02
N CYS A 29 8.97 -5.25 -0.66
CA CYS A 29 7.92 -4.45 -0.01
C CYS A 29 6.97 -5.34 0.84
N VAL A 30 6.62 -6.54 0.37
CA VAL A 30 5.85 -7.53 1.15
C VAL A 30 6.59 -7.94 2.42
N GLU A 31 7.88 -8.21 2.34
CA GLU A 31 8.70 -8.61 3.50
C GLU A 31 8.82 -7.49 4.54
N GLU A 32 9.02 -6.26 4.10
CA GLU A 32 9.04 -5.09 4.98
C GLU A 32 7.69 -4.87 5.68
N LEU A 33 6.57 -5.00 4.94
CA LEU A 33 5.24 -4.92 5.52
C LEU A 33 5.02 -5.99 6.60
N GLN A 34 5.42 -7.23 6.34
CA GLN A 34 5.31 -8.31 7.32
C GLN A 34 6.13 -7.99 8.58
N ARG A 35 7.38 -7.55 8.40
CA ARG A 35 8.26 -7.15 9.52
C ARG A 35 7.65 -6.02 10.35
N ALA A 36 7.08 -5.00 9.71
CA ALA A 36 6.45 -3.87 10.41
C ALA A 36 5.21 -4.30 11.23
N ARG A 37 4.44 -5.25 10.71
CA ARG A 37 3.26 -5.80 11.39
C ARG A 37 3.63 -6.67 12.59
N ASP A 38 4.72 -7.42 12.49
CA ASP A 38 5.19 -8.36 13.52
C ASP A 38 6.08 -7.69 14.59
N ALA A 39 6.40 -6.40 14.44
CA ALA A 39 7.18 -5.64 15.41
C ALA A 39 6.46 -5.44 16.76
N GLU A 40 7.23 -5.39 17.85
CA GLU A 40 6.74 -5.10 19.20
C GLU A 40 7.62 -4.01 19.86
N PRO A 41 7.10 -2.77 20.06
CA PRO A 41 5.77 -2.31 19.68
C PRO A 41 5.60 -2.22 18.16
N ARG A 42 4.37 -2.40 17.69
CA ARG A 42 4.03 -2.33 16.26
C ARG A 42 4.27 -0.94 15.69
N ASP A 43 4.88 -0.88 14.52
CA ASP A 43 5.16 0.37 13.82
C ASP A 43 4.01 0.70 12.85
N ALA A 44 3.09 1.56 13.27
CA ALA A 44 1.90 1.92 12.49
C ALA A 44 2.24 2.72 11.22
N ASP A 45 3.26 3.58 11.27
CA ASP A 45 3.67 4.39 10.13
C ASP A 45 4.36 3.53 9.07
N ALA A 46 5.23 2.59 9.49
CA ALA A 46 5.82 1.63 8.56
C ALA A 46 4.75 0.72 7.92
N VAL A 47 3.77 0.24 8.71
CA VAL A 47 2.65 -0.54 8.16
C VAL A 47 1.86 0.27 7.13
N ALA A 48 1.56 1.54 7.40
CA ALA A 48 0.88 2.42 6.45
C ALA A 48 1.72 2.62 5.18
N PHE A 49 3.00 2.96 5.33
CA PHE A 49 3.92 3.22 4.22
C PHE A 49 4.04 2.03 3.27
N PHE A 50 4.34 0.84 3.78
CA PHE A 50 4.50 -0.35 2.93
C PHE A 50 3.16 -0.86 2.39
N THR A 51 2.05 -0.69 3.12
CA THR A 51 0.71 -1.02 2.58
C THR A 51 0.40 -0.13 1.38
N LEU A 52 0.59 1.18 1.49
CA LEU A 52 0.32 2.12 0.40
C LEU A 52 1.30 1.92 -0.76
N GLY A 53 2.57 1.55 -0.50
CA GLY A 53 3.52 1.16 -1.55
C GLY A 53 3.04 -0.06 -2.35
N LEU A 54 2.56 -1.12 -1.67
CA LEU A 54 1.96 -2.28 -2.35
C LEU A 54 0.69 -1.93 -3.12
N VAL A 55 -0.16 -1.08 -2.54
CA VAL A 55 -1.36 -0.58 -3.22
C VAL A 55 -0.94 0.21 -4.46
N TRP A 56 0.09 1.05 -4.41
CA TRP A 56 0.53 1.82 -5.56
C TRP A 56 1.01 0.96 -6.73
N MET A 57 1.71 -0.12 -6.40
CA MET A 57 2.21 -1.10 -7.37
C MET A 57 1.14 -2.09 -7.84
N TYR A 58 -0.13 -1.97 -7.45
CA TYR A 58 -1.15 -2.98 -7.78
C TYR A 58 -1.33 -3.18 -9.31
N GLY A 59 -1.10 -2.13 -10.11
CA GLY A 59 -1.11 -2.24 -11.58
C GLY A 59 -0.09 -3.24 -12.09
N HIS A 60 1.15 -3.20 -11.57
CA HIS A 60 2.17 -4.22 -11.86
C HIS A 60 1.72 -5.60 -11.40
N VAL A 61 1.14 -5.71 -10.19
CA VAL A 61 0.61 -6.99 -9.68
C VAL A 61 -0.45 -7.59 -10.61
N MET A 62 -1.31 -6.74 -11.16
CA MET A 62 -2.42 -7.16 -12.02
C MET A 62 -1.95 -7.63 -13.40
N PHE A 63 -0.99 -6.93 -14.00
CA PHE A 63 -0.70 -7.08 -15.43
C PHE A 63 0.73 -7.53 -15.75
N GLY A 64 1.69 -7.33 -14.84
CA GLY A 64 3.11 -7.57 -15.07
C GLY A 64 3.74 -8.66 -14.21
N ALA A 65 3.25 -8.86 -12.99
CA ALA A 65 3.90 -9.74 -12.02
C ALA A 65 3.68 -11.24 -12.30
N GLU A 66 4.68 -12.05 -11.97
CA GLU A 66 4.54 -13.51 -11.95
C GLU A 66 3.44 -13.94 -10.96
N PRO A 67 2.70 -15.04 -11.25
CA PRO A 67 1.56 -15.45 -10.42
C PRO A 67 1.91 -15.60 -8.93
N ALA A 68 3.07 -16.19 -8.62
CA ALA A 68 3.48 -16.41 -7.23
C ALA A 68 3.82 -15.10 -6.49
N ALA A 69 4.35 -14.09 -7.19
CA ALA A 69 4.61 -12.78 -6.62
C ALA A 69 3.29 -12.04 -6.36
N ALA A 70 2.37 -12.10 -7.32
CA ALA A 70 1.05 -11.50 -7.18
C ALA A 70 0.22 -12.13 -6.05
N ASP A 71 0.23 -13.46 -5.91
CA ASP A 71 -0.47 -14.15 -4.83
C ASP A 71 0.08 -13.75 -3.45
N ARG A 72 1.40 -13.55 -3.33
CA ARG A 72 2.02 -13.08 -2.08
C ARG A 72 1.63 -11.64 -1.76
N ALA A 73 1.64 -10.74 -2.74
CA ALA A 73 1.20 -9.36 -2.56
C ALA A 73 -0.28 -9.29 -2.16
N GLY A 74 -1.15 -10.05 -2.83
CA GLY A 74 -2.58 -10.15 -2.50
C GLY A 74 -2.81 -10.71 -1.10
N ALA A 75 -2.05 -11.72 -0.69
CA ALA A 75 -2.13 -12.28 0.66
C ALA A 75 -1.68 -11.27 1.74
N ALA A 76 -0.62 -10.50 1.48
CA ALA A 76 -0.13 -9.48 2.40
C ALA A 76 -1.16 -8.35 2.59
N LEU A 77 -1.75 -7.85 1.50
CA LEU A 77 -2.81 -6.84 1.54
C LEU A 77 -4.07 -7.36 2.25
N SER A 78 -4.47 -8.62 1.98
CA SER A 78 -5.60 -9.26 2.67
C SER A 78 -5.38 -9.38 4.18
N ALA A 79 -4.13 -9.63 4.60
CA ALA A 79 -3.77 -9.73 6.00
C ALA A 79 -3.83 -8.36 6.72
N VAL A 80 -3.47 -7.27 6.03
CA VAL A 80 -3.68 -5.89 6.55
C VAL A 80 -5.17 -5.57 6.65
N ALA A 81 -5.95 -5.88 5.61
CA ALA A 81 -7.39 -5.60 5.56
C ALA A 81 -8.18 -6.32 6.67
N SER A 82 -7.68 -7.46 7.14
CA SER A 82 -8.33 -8.33 8.13
C SER A 82 -7.61 -8.34 9.48
N ASP A 83 -6.78 -7.32 9.75
CA ASP A 83 -5.93 -7.32 10.93
C ASP A 83 -6.75 -7.21 12.23
N PRO A 84 -6.60 -8.14 13.20
CA PRO A 84 -7.34 -8.08 14.47
C PRO A 84 -7.04 -6.83 15.31
N ALA A 85 -5.91 -6.16 15.09
CA ALA A 85 -5.62 -4.88 15.73
C ALA A 85 -6.65 -3.80 15.35
N LEU A 86 -7.31 -3.92 14.19
CA LEU A 86 -8.35 -2.99 13.74
C LEU A 86 -9.61 -3.08 14.59
N GLU A 87 -9.98 -4.27 15.04
CA GLU A 87 -11.18 -4.49 15.89
C GLU A 87 -11.08 -3.71 17.21
N HIS A 88 -9.86 -3.50 17.69
CA HIS A 88 -9.56 -2.77 18.92
C HIS A 88 -9.28 -1.27 18.67
N SER A 89 -9.21 -0.84 17.41
CA SER A 89 -8.95 0.54 17.03
C SER A 89 -10.25 1.33 16.91
N VAL A 90 -10.40 2.38 17.74
CA VAL A 90 -11.53 3.29 17.66
C VAL A 90 -11.31 4.27 16.51
N CYS A 91 -12.18 4.24 15.50
CA CYS A 91 -12.25 5.26 14.47
C CYS A 91 -13.51 6.12 14.67
N VAL A 92 -13.33 7.44 14.64
CA VAL A 92 -14.43 8.43 14.76
C VAL A 92 -14.66 9.22 13.48
N HIS A 93 -13.94 8.90 12.41
CA HIS A 93 -14.08 9.57 11.12
C HIS A 93 -15.36 9.10 10.44
N GLU A 94 -16.14 10.05 9.91
CA GLU A 94 -17.38 9.75 9.19
C GLU A 94 -17.12 9.13 7.80
N THR A 95 -15.99 9.48 7.19
CA THR A 95 -15.55 9.00 5.88
C THR A 95 -14.03 8.79 5.86
N HIS A 96 -13.56 7.94 4.97
CA HIS A 96 -12.14 7.67 4.75
C HIS A 96 -11.76 7.93 3.29
N PRO A 97 -10.52 8.38 3.02
CA PRO A 97 -9.99 8.46 1.66
C PRO A 97 -10.18 7.16 0.86
N CYS A 98 -10.01 5.99 1.50
CA CYS A 98 -10.22 4.69 0.85
C CYS A 98 -11.65 4.42 0.34
N ASP A 99 -12.63 5.23 0.73
CA ASP A 99 -14.02 5.14 0.24
C ASP A 99 -14.19 5.79 -1.15
N GLY A 100 -13.17 6.54 -1.62
CA GLY A 100 -13.15 7.17 -2.93
C GLY A 100 -12.68 6.26 -4.07
N ASP A 101 -12.49 6.85 -5.25
CA ASP A 101 -11.94 6.16 -6.41
C ASP A 101 -10.43 5.92 -6.22
N LEU A 102 -10.03 4.65 -6.22
CA LEU A 102 -8.62 4.27 -6.03
C LEU A 102 -7.72 4.84 -7.13
N ASP A 103 -8.15 4.79 -8.39
CA ASP A 103 -7.34 5.22 -9.54
C ASP A 103 -7.05 6.71 -9.47
N GLU A 104 -8.04 7.53 -9.11
CA GLU A 104 -7.85 8.98 -8.90
C GLU A 104 -6.92 9.27 -7.71
N LEU A 105 -7.01 8.46 -6.65
CA LEU A 105 -6.22 8.65 -5.43
C LEU A 105 -4.75 8.24 -5.61
N LEU A 106 -4.44 7.28 -6.49
CA LEU A 106 -3.06 6.87 -6.74
C LEU A 106 -2.16 8.03 -7.20
N GLU A 107 -2.71 9.02 -7.91
CA GLU A 107 -1.95 10.20 -8.33
C GLU A 107 -1.44 11.03 -7.15
N SER A 108 -2.07 10.91 -5.98
CA SER A 108 -1.66 11.61 -4.76
C SER A 108 -0.66 10.81 -3.90
N PHE A 109 -0.42 9.54 -4.22
CA PHE A 109 0.41 8.65 -3.40
C PHE A 109 1.87 9.09 -3.25
N PRO A 110 2.57 9.66 -4.26
CA PRO A 110 3.94 10.15 -4.08
C PRO A 110 4.05 11.13 -2.90
N VAL A 111 3.16 12.13 -2.86
CA VAL A 111 3.14 13.15 -1.80
C VAL A 111 2.82 12.53 -0.44
N LEU A 112 1.85 11.61 -0.40
CA LEU A 112 1.41 10.95 0.83
C LEU A 112 2.49 10.02 1.41
N LEU A 113 3.18 9.26 0.56
CA LEU A 113 4.27 8.39 0.97
C LEU A 113 5.45 9.19 1.51
N SER A 114 5.80 10.31 0.87
CA SER A 114 6.83 11.22 1.37
C SER A 114 6.47 11.83 2.73
N LEU A 115 5.20 12.21 2.93
CA LEU A 115 4.68 12.69 4.22
C LEU A 115 4.74 11.62 5.31
N LEU A 116 4.36 10.37 5.00
CA LEU A 116 4.44 9.25 5.95
C LEU A 116 5.89 8.90 6.32
N ALA A 117 6.82 9.01 5.37
CA ALA A 117 8.23 8.80 5.60
C ALA A 117 8.90 9.89 6.46
N GLY A 118 8.21 11.00 6.72
CA GLY A 118 8.73 12.13 7.52
C GLY A 118 9.85 12.93 6.84
N GLY A 119 10.09 12.71 5.55
CA GLY A 119 11.15 13.36 4.76
C GLY A 119 10.63 14.35 3.72
N SER A 120 9.34 14.69 3.76
CA SER A 120 8.67 15.49 2.75
C SER A 120 9.01 16.99 2.82
N GLU A 121 9.07 17.66 1.65
CA GLU A 121 8.97 19.12 1.58
C GLU A 121 7.53 19.63 1.74
N TYR A 122 6.54 18.74 1.64
CA TYR A 122 5.13 19.02 1.82
C TYR A 122 4.73 18.94 3.30
N GLU A 123 3.70 19.69 3.68
CA GLU A 123 3.03 19.55 4.97
C GLU A 123 1.65 18.89 4.80
N TRP A 124 1.20 18.16 5.83
CA TRP A 124 -0.15 17.56 5.81
C TRP A 124 -1.26 18.58 5.57
N ALA A 125 -1.08 19.82 6.05
CA ALA A 125 -2.03 20.91 5.82
C ALA A 125 -2.31 21.18 4.33
N ASP A 126 -1.36 20.87 3.45
CA ASP A 126 -1.47 21.10 2.01
C ASP A 126 -2.06 19.90 1.26
N ALA A 127 -1.97 18.68 1.82
CA ALA A 127 -2.37 17.45 1.16
C ALA A 127 -3.75 16.95 1.63
N ALA A 128 -3.95 16.84 2.96
CA ALA A 128 -5.17 16.32 3.57
C ALA A 128 -5.02 16.20 5.10
N PRO A 129 -6.12 16.03 5.85
CA PRO A 129 -6.02 15.76 7.28
C PRO A 129 -5.19 14.49 7.55
N GLU A 130 -4.03 14.67 8.17
CA GLU A 130 -3.09 13.60 8.56
C GLU A 130 -3.78 12.43 9.26
N SER A 131 -4.73 12.75 10.15
CA SER A 131 -5.49 11.77 10.93
C SER A 131 -6.35 10.84 10.08
N HIS A 132 -6.81 11.28 8.91
CA HIS A 132 -7.58 10.43 7.98
C HIS A 132 -6.65 9.44 7.27
N TRP A 133 -5.48 9.91 6.81
CA TRP A 133 -4.56 9.07 6.06
C TRP A 133 -3.86 8.03 6.94
N ARG A 134 -3.46 8.41 8.15
CA ARG A 134 -2.89 7.49 9.15
C ARG A 134 -3.91 6.62 9.86
N CYS A 135 -5.21 6.80 9.60
CA CYS A 135 -6.23 5.99 10.24
C CYS A 135 -6.07 4.50 9.88
N PRO A 136 -5.99 3.57 10.85
CA PRO A 136 -5.86 2.15 10.55
C PRO A 136 -7.00 1.60 9.67
N HIS A 137 -8.22 2.14 9.82
CA HIS A 137 -9.37 1.77 8.98
C HIS A 137 -9.20 2.23 7.53
N ASN A 138 -8.60 3.40 7.30
CA ASN A 138 -8.28 3.89 5.96
C ASN A 138 -7.24 2.97 5.27
N ILE A 139 -6.15 2.64 5.99
CA ILE A 139 -5.11 1.75 5.48
C ILE A 139 -5.66 0.36 5.16
N ALA A 140 -6.52 -0.18 6.03
CA ALA A 140 -7.20 -1.45 5.81
C ALA A 140 -8.17 -1.40 4.61
N GLY A 141 -8.84 -0.27 4.39
CA GLY A 141 -9.72 -0.05 3.25
C GLY A 141 -8.97 -0.08 1.92
N PHE A 142 -7.86 0.66 1.81
CA PHE A 142 -6.99 0.61 0.62
C PHE A 142 -6.46 -0.80 0.36
N ALA A 143 -5.98 -1.48 1.41
CA ALA A 143 -5.50 -2.84 1.30
C ALA A 143 -6.58 -3.80 0.80
N ARG A 144 -7.83 -3.64 1.28
CA ARG A 144 -8.98 -4.44 0.85
C ARG A 144 -9.30 -4.22 -0.63
N SER A 145 -9.37 -2.97 -1.07
CA SER A 145 -9.67 -2.63 -2.47
C SER A 145 -8.64 -3.25 -3.42
N ALA A 146 -7.35 -3.08 -3.14
CA ALA A 146 -6.29 -3.67 -3.95
C ALA A 146 -6.31 -5.22 -3.90
N ALA A 147 -6.48 -5.83 -2.72
CA ALA A 147 -6.57 -7.28 -2.59
C ALA A 147 -7.76 -7.88 -3.36
N THR A 148 -8.92 -7.22 -3.34
CA THR A 148 -10.09 -7.64 -4.11
C THR A 148 -9.83 -7.58 -5.62
N ALA A 149 -9.19 -6.51 -6.11
CA ALA A 149 -8.81 -6.40 -7.51
C ALA A 149 -7.87 -7.54 -7.94
N ILE A 150 -6.84 -7.80 -7.14
CA ILE A 150 -5.87 -8.89 -7.37
C ILE A 150 -6.52 -10.27 -7.34
N GLY A 151 -7.44 -10.52 -6.40
CA GLY A 151 -8.14 -11.81 -6.30
C GLY A 151 -9.00 -12.15 -7.54
N HIS A 152 -9.56 -11.14 -8.21
CA HIS A 152 -10.32 -11.35 -9.44
C HIS A 152 -9.44 -11.80 -10.62
N ARG A 153 -8.18 -11.36 -10.70
CA ARG A 153 -7.20 -11.84 -11.69
C ARG A 153 -6.98 -13.35 -11.57
N SER A 154 -6.74 -13.86 -10.36
CA SER A 154 -6.48 -15.29 -10.14
C SER A 154 -7.69 -16.18 -10.44
N SER A 155 -8.91 -15.63 -10.35
CA SER A 155 -10.15 -16.34 -10.71
C SER A 155 -10.43 -16.35 -12.22
N GLY A 156 -9.92 -15.36 -12.97
CA GLY A 156 -10.10 -15.23 -14.42
C GLY A 156 -9.09 -16.01 -15.27
N ALA A 157 -7.99 -16.49 -14.70
CA ALA A 157 -6.94 -17.24 -15.41
C ALA A 157 -7.27 -18.74 -15.66
N ALA A 158 -8.46 -19.20 -15.27
CA ALA A 158 -8.93 -20.56 -15.51
C ALA A 158 -9.80 -20.64 -16.78
N ILE A 159 -9.19 -20.55 -17.97
CA ILE A 159 -9.81 -20.95 -19.24
C ILE A 159 -8.78 -21.66 -20.13
#